data_AF-A0A0B6Y175-F1
#
_entry.id   AF-A0A0B6Y175-F1
#
_cell.length_a   1.000
_cell.length_b   1.000
_cell.length_c   1.000
_cell.angle_alpha   90.00
_cell.angle_beta   90.00
_cell.angle_gamma   90.00
#
_symmetry.space_group_name_H-M   'P 1'
#
loop_
_entity.id
_entity.type
_entity.pdbx_description
1 polymer ?
#
loop_
_entity_poly.entity_id
_entity_poly.type
_entity_poly.pdbx_seq_one_letter_code
_entity_poly.pdbx_strand_id
1 'polypeptide(L)'
;VNMEEVPIITWTQKLVLYETKSRYYIVGSNKSETRFRVLKIDRTEPKELHIHDDKIEYSRNEIHSVLSMVDGGNKPKKQGNSASGLSKNISAFGIAGFVRFLEGYYMILITKRKKAAMIGPHTIYKIEDTS
;
A
#
# COMPACT_ATOMS: atom_id res chain seq x y z
N VAL A 1 -29.83 9.08 20.83
CA VAL A 1 -29.03 8.91 19.59
C VAL A 1 -27.57 8.89 20.00
N ASN A 2 -27.03 7.70 20.27
CA ASN A 2 -25.60 7.56 20.56
C ASN A 2 -24.87 7.69 19.23
N MET A 3 -24.27 8.86 18.99
CA MET A 3 -23.19 8.95 18.02
C MET A 3 -22.01 8.21 18.65
N GLU A 4 -21.72 6.99 18.18
CA GLU A 4 -20.40 6.41 18.39
C GLU A 4 -19.39 7.41 17.85
N GLU A 5 -18.60 8.03 18.73
CA GLU A 5 -17.40 8.75 18.32
C GLU A 5 -16.47 7.72 17.68
N VAL A 6 -16.52 7.61 16.35
CA VAL A 6 -15.53 6.87 15.58
C VAL A 6 -14.22 7.66 15.75
N PRO A 7 -13.19 7.15 16.43
CA PRO A 7 -11.95 7.88 16.52
C PRO A 7 -11.37 8.04 15.11
N ILE A 8 -11.32 9.28 14.62
CA ILE A 8 -10.82 9.63 13.29
C ILE A 8 -9.28 9.56 13.30
N ILE A 9 -8.70 8.38 13.55
CA ILE A 9 -7.34 8.05 13.09
C ILE A 9 -7.30 6.55 12.78
N THR A 10 -7.50 6.21 11.51
CA THR A 10 -7.44 4.85 10.99
C THR A 10 -6.01 4.32 11.06
N TRP A 11 -5.81 3.27 11.85
CA TRP A 11 -4.55 2.76 12.41
C TRP A 11 -3.50 2.22 11.42
N THR A 12 -3.47 2.61 10.15
CA THR A 12 -2.40 2.17 9.24
C THR A 12 -1.09 2.87 9.57
N GLN A 13 -0.09 2.10 10.01
CA GLN A 13 1.22 2.62 10.45
C GLN A 13 2.36 2.22 9.52
N LYS A 14 2.15 1.17 8.71
CA LYS A 14 3.09 0.67 7.73
C LYS A 14 2.35 0.40 6.43
N LEU A 15 2.97 0.77 5.32
CA LEU A 15 2.55 0.44 3.98
C LEU A 15 3.65 -0.38 3.32
N VAL A 16 3.25 -1.38 2.54
CA VAL A 16 4.15 -2.09 1.64
C VAL A 16 3.55 -2.06 0.24
N LEU A 17 4.32 -1.57 -0.72
CA LEU A 17 3.99 -1.65 -2.13
C LEU A 17 4.52 -2.95 -2.71
N TYR A 18 3.59 -3.72 -3.26
CA TYR A 18 3.87 -4.84 -4.14
C TYR A 18 3.46 -4.48 -5.56
N GLU A 19 4.16 -5.01 -6.56
CA GLU A 19 3.81 -4.78 -7.95
C GLU A 19 3.75 -6.08 -8.76
N THR A 20 2.85 -6.08 -9.73
CA THR A 20 2.88 -6.96 -10.89
C THR A 20 3.05 -6.09 -12.13
N LYS A 21 3.09 -6.71 -13.32
CA LYS A 21 3.16 -5.97 -14.59
C LYS A 21 1.99 -5.00 -14.79
N SER A 22 0.80 -5.35 -14.30
CA SER A 22 -0.44 -4.60 -14.58
C SER A 22 -0.99 -3.84 -13.39
N ARG A 23 -0.53 -4.12 -12.17
CA ARG A 23 -1.11 -3.51 -10.96
C ARG A 23 -0.07 -3.24 -9.88
N TYR A 24 -0.33 -2.17 -9.13
CA TYR A 24 0.23 -1.98 -7.80
C TYR A 24 -0.75 -2.46 -6.74
N TYR A 25 -0.22 -3.05 -5.68
CA TYR A 25 -0.96 -3.48 -4.48
C TYR A 25 -0.30 -2.83 -3.27
N ILE A 26 -1.02 -1.93 -2.60
CA ILE A 26 -0.56 -1.30 -1.36
C ILE A 26 -1.24 -2.01 -0.20
N VAL A 27 -0.43 -2.72 0.57
CA VAL A 27 -0.86 -3.39 1.78
C VAL A 27 -0.58 -2.46 2.95
N GLY A 28 -1.64 -1.95 3.56
CA GLY A 28 -1.55 -1.19 4.80
C GLY A 28 -1.80 -2.06 6.00
N SER A 29 -0.99 -1.92 7.06
CA SER A 29 -1.15 -2.65 8.31
C SER A 29 -1.19 -1.76 9.54
N ASN A 30 -1.86 -2.24 10.58
CA ASN A 30 -1.76 -1.66 11.91
C ASN A 30 -0.39 -1.90 12.55
N LYS A 31 -0.09 -1.18 13.65
CA LYS A 31 1.21 -1.24 14.33
C LYS A 31 1.61 -2.67 14.72
N SER A 32 0.64 -3.49 15.15
CA SER A 32 0.84 -4.88 15.57
C SER A 32 0.85 -5.89 14.41
N GLU A 33 0.63 -5.45 13.16
CA GLU A 33 0.56 -6.31 11.97
C GLU A 33 -0.44 -7.47 12.16
N THR A 34 -1.62 -7.14 12.69
CA THR A 34 -2.74 -8.07 12.91
C THR A 34 -3.94 -7.76 12.02
N ARG A 35 -4.06 -6.51 11.54
CA ARG A 35 -5.14 -6.05 10.66
C ARG A 35 -4.54 -5.40 9.43
N PHE A 36 -5.02 -5.79 8.26
CA PHE A 36 -4.49 -5.37 6.97
C PHE A 36 -5.61 -4.91 6.03
N ARG A 37 -5.31 -3.96 5.14
CA ARG A 37 -6.19 -3.55 4.04
C ARG A 37 -5.38 -3.42 2.76
N VAL A 38 -6.04 -3.54 1.61
CA VAL A 38 -5.39 -3.53 0.31
C VAL A 38 -6.00 -2.46 -0.60
N LEU A 39 -5.16 -1.57 -1.12
CA LEU A 39 -5.49 -0.73 -2.27
C LEU A 39 -4.86 -1.33 -3.53
N LYS A 40 -5.64 -1.40 -4.61
CA LYS A 40 -5.20 -1.89 -5.92
C LYS A 40 -5.21 -0.73 -6.90
N ILE A 41 -4.11 -0.51 -7.61
CA ILE A 41 -3.98 0.58 -8.57
C ILE A 41 -3.64 -0.02 -9.92
N ASP A 42 -4.37 0.39 -10.96
CA ASP A 42 -4.12 -0.04 -12.33
C ASP A 42 -2.87 0.64 -12.91
N ARG A 43 -2.07 -0.11 -13.67
CA ARG A 43 -0.86 0.38 -14.35
C ARG A 43 -0.96 0.36 -15.88
N THR A 44 -2.10 -0.08 -16.41
CA THR A 44 -2.30 -0.34 -17.85
C THR A 44 -2.91 0.85 -18.58
N GLU A 45 -3.64 1.72 -17.87
CA GLU A 45 -4.20 2.95 -18.42
C GLU A 45 -3.37 4.17 -17.97
N PRO A 46 -2.60 4.82 -18.86
CA PRO A 46 -1.75 5.95 -18.50
C PRO A 46 -2.53 7.28 -18.31
N LYS A 47 -3.74 7.42 -18.87
CA LYS A 47 -4.47 8.70 -18.88
C LYS A 47 -5.37 8.92 -17.68
N GLU A 48 -5.81 7.84 -17.04
CA GLU A 48 -6.72 7.86 -15.89
C GLU A 48 -6.14 7.10 -14.71
N LEU A 49 -6.40 7.59 -13.50
CA LEU A 49 -5.97 6.96 -12.27
C LEU A 49 -7.09 6.08 -11.72
N HIS A 50 -6.99 4.77 -11.93
CA HIS A 50 -7.95 3.80 -11.38
C HIS A 50 -7.42 3.19 -10.08
N ILE A 51 -8.08 3.52 -8.96
CA ILE A 51 -7.80 2.98 -7.63
C ILE A 51 -9.03 2.20 -7.14
N HIS A 52 -8.80 0.99 -6.64
CA HIS A 52 -9.82 0.14 -6.07
C HIS A 52 -9.49 -0.21 -4.63
N ASP A 53 -10.38 0.21 -3.72
CA ASP A 53 -10.43 -0.22 -2.32
C ASP A 53 -11.48 -1.32 -2.20
N ASP A 54 -11.05 -2.54 -1.84
CA ASP A 54 -11.98 -3.66 -1.66
C ASP A 54 -12.74 -3.58 -0.33
N LYS A 55 -12.37 -2.66 0.56
CA LYS A 55 -13.02 -2.43 1.87
C LYS A 55 -12.97 -3.62 2.82
N ILE A 56 -12.13 -4.60 2.55
CA ILE A 56 -11.97 -5.80 3.38
C ILE A 56 -10.83 -5.58 4.37
N GLU A 57 -11.07 -5.93 5.64
CA GLU A 57 -10.00 -6.10 6.63
C GLU A 57 -9.54 -7.56 6.62
N TYR A 58 -8.25 -7.76 6.40
CA TYR A 58 -7.61 -9.07 6.36
C TYR A 58 -6.81 -9.32 7.63
N SER A 59 -6.80 -10.57 8.09
CA SER A 59 -5.81 -11.10 9.01
C SER A 59 -4.47 -11.33 8.31
N ARG A 60 -3.43 -11.65 9.10
CA ARG A 60 -2.09 -11.99 8.58
C ARG A 60 -2.10 -13.16 7.60
N ASN A 61 -2.89 -14.21 7.90
CA ASN A 61 -2.92 -15.41 7.06
C ASN A 61 -3.68 -15.16 5.74
N GLU A 62 -4.74 -14.36 5.80
CA GLU A 62 -5.53 -14.02 4.62
C GLU A 62 -4.74 -13.11 3.68
N ILE A 63 -4.06 -12.08 4.20
CA ILE A 63 -3.25 -11.20 3.34
C ILE A 63 -2.09 -11.97 2.70
N HIS A 64 -1.47 -12.90 3.42
CA HIS A 64 -0.46 -13.79 2.84
C HIS A 64 -1.03 -14.64 1.70
N SER A 65 -2.21 -15.22 1.91
CA SER A 65 -2.92 -15.99 0.88
C SER A 65 -3.25 -15.15 -0.35
N VAL A 66 -3.75 -13.93 -0.16
CA VAL A 66 -4.03 -12.97 -1.25
C VAL A 66 -2.78 -12.70 -2.07
N LEU A 67 -1.66 -12.35 -1.42
CA LEU A 67 -0.40 -12.06 -2.11
C LEU A 67 0.16 -13.30 -2.82
N SER A 68 0.04 -14.49 -2.23
CA SER A 68 0.46 -15.75 -2.86
C SER A 68 -0.36 -16.09 -4.11
N MET A 69 -1.67 -15.83 -4.09
CA MET A 69 -2.53 -16.02 -5.26
C MET A 69 -2.19 -15.03 -6.37
N VAL A 70 -1.94 -13.76 -6.00
CA VAL A 70 -1.49 -12.74 -6.95
C VAL A 70 -0.15 -13.14 -7.57
N ASP A 71 0.83 -13.58 -6.76
CA ASP A 71 2.11 -14.05 -7.25
C ASP A 71 1.94 -15.20 -8.26
N GLY A 72 1.25 -16.27 -7.85
CA GLY A 72 1.01 -17.45 -8.70
C GLY A 72 0.30 -17.12 -10.02
N GLY A 73 -0.71 -16.25 -9.98
CA GLY A 73 -1.47 -15.82 -11.16
C GLY A 73 -0.68 -14.93 -12.13
N ASN A 74 0.44 -14.34 -11.69
CA ASN A 74 1.25 -13.43 -12.50
C ASN A 74 2.63 -14.01 -12.88
N LYS A 75 2.91 -15.28 -12.56
CA LYS A 75 4.18 -15.92 -12.95
C LYS A 75 4.32 -16.03 -14.47
N PRO A 76 5.49 -15.72 -15.04
CA PRO A 76 5.71 -15.85 -16.48
C PRO A 76 5.68 -17.34 -16.90
N LYS A 77 4.92 -17.65 -17.95
CA LYS A 77 4.71 -19.03 -18.46
C LYS A 77 5.94 -19.69 -19.12
N LYS A 78 7.11 -19.04 -19.16
CA LYS A 78 8.30 -19.62 -19.79
C LYS A 78 8.95 -20.64 -18.84
N GLN A 79 8.87 -21.90 -19.27
CA GLN A 79 9.35 -23.12 -18.61
C GLN A 79 10.84 -22.97 -18.23
N GLY A 80 11.13 -22.84 -16.94
CA GLY A 80 12.51 -22.88 -16.42
C GLY A 80 12.85 -21.89 -15.31
N ASN A 81 12.05 -20.83 -15.07
CA ASN A 81 12.44 -19.79 -14.11
C ASN A 81 11.60 -19.78 -12.84
N SER A 82 12.29 -19.80 -11.69
CA SER A 82 11.80 -19.48 -10.33
C SER A 82 11.38 -18.00 -10.17
N ALA A 83 10.94 -17.34 -11.25
CA ALA A 83 10.68 -15.90 -11.27
C ALA A 83 9.35 -15.58 -10.58
N SER A 84 9.39 -14.65 -9.64
CA SER A 84 8.21 -14.13 -8.93
C SER A 84 7.30 -13.37 -9.91
N GLY A 85 6.00 -13.63 -9.86
CA GLY A 85 4.96 -12.85 -10.55
C GLY A 85 4.59 -11.57 -9.79
N LEU A 86 4.96 -11.51 -8.52
CA LEU A 86 4.79 -10.37 -7.62
C LEU A 86 6.14 -9.97 -7.03
N SER A 87 6.53 -8.70 -7.14
CA SER A 87 7.71 -8.17 -6.44
C SER A 87 7.29 -7.28 -5.27
N LYS A 88 7.98 -7.44 -4.13
CA LYS A 88 7.86 -6.53 -2.99
C LYS A 88 8.89 -5.43 -3.17
N ASN A 89 8.43 -4.20 -3.36
CA ASN A 89 9.32 -3.15 -3.84
C ASN A 89 9.67 -2.13 -2.76
N ILE A 90 8.68 -1.56 -2.08
CA ILE A 90 8.90 -0.37 -1.24
C ILE A 90 8.13 -0.49 0.07
N SER A 91 8.80 -0.20 1.18
CA SER A 91 8.13 0.05 2.47
C SER A 91 7.95 1.55 2.64
N ALA A 92 6.77 1.97 3.09
CA ALA A 92 6.41 3.36 3.25
C ALA A 92 5.59 3.58 4.53
N PHE A 93 5.52 4.84 4.96
CA PHE A 93 4.75 5.30 6.10
C PHE A 93 3.44 5.98 5.70
N GLY A 94 3.26 6.28 4.42
CA GLY A 94 2.07 6.95 3.89
C GLY A 94 2.15 7.14 2.38
N ILE A 95 1.00 7.42 1.77
CA ILE A 95 0.89 7.91 0.39
C ILE A 95 0.62 9.41 0.50
N ALA A 96 1.51 10.24 -0.05
CA ALA A 96 1.30 11.68 -0.05
C ALA A 96 0.28 12.09 -1.12
N GLY A 97 0.24 11.38 -2.24
CA GLY A 97 -0.73 11.60 -3.32
C GLY A 97 -0.25 11.01 -4.64
N PHE A 98 -0.89 11.47 -5.71
CA PHE A 98 -0.56 11.12 -7.09
C PHE A 98 -0.38 12.40 -7.91
N VAL A 99 0.58 12.40 -8.83
CA VAL A 99 0.84 13.50 -9.76
C VAL A 99 0.93 12.96 -11.18
N ARG A 100 0.31 13.65 -12.14
CA ARG A 100 0.35 13.27 -13.55
C ARG A 100 1.46 14.04 -14.27
N PHE A 101 2.39 13.32 -14.88
CA PHE A 101 3.38 13.86 -15.81
C PHE A 101 3.08 13.37 -17.24
N LEU A 102 4.06 13.46 -18.14
CA LEU A 102 3.91 13.14 -19.56
C LEU A 102 3.51 11.67 -19.82
N GLU A 103 4.03 10.74 -19.03
CA GLU A 103 3.84 9.29 -19.22
C GLU A 103 2.83 8.66 -18.26
N GLY A 104 2.02 9.50 -17.59
CA GLY A 104 0.93 9.06 -16.73
C GLY A 104 1.08 9.46 -15.27
N TYR A 105 0.42 8.72 -14.38
CA TYR A 105 0.36 9.02 -12.95
C TYR A 105 1.52 8.39 -12.17
N TYR A 106 2.17 9.20 -11.35
CA TYR A 106 3.22 8.82 -10.43
C TYR A 106 2.66 8.88 -9.02
N MET A 107 2.96 7.86 -8.23
CA MET A 107 2.57 7.79 -6.83
C MET A 107 3.71 8.31 -5.97
N ILE A 108 3.41 9.20 -5.03
CA ILE A 108 4.40 9.75 -4.10
C ILE A 108 4.27 9.01 -2.77
N LEU A 109 5.29 8.20 -2.43
CA LEU A 109 5.34 7.46 -1.18
C LEU A 109 6.25 8.14 -0.16
N ILE A 110 5.80 8.22 1.10
CA ILE A 110 6.64 8.67 2.21
C ILE A 110 7.47 7.48 2.69
N THR A 111 8.74 7.41 2.32
CA THR A 111 9.61 6.25 2.59
C THR A 111 10.43 6.41 3.87
N LYS A 112 10.75 7.64 4.27
CA LYS A 112 11.40 7.94 5.56
C LYS A 112 10.71 9.09 6.27
N ARG A 113 10.64 8.97 7.59
CA ARG A 113 10.10 9.99 8.48
C ARG A 113 10.88 10.03 9.79
N LYS A 114 10.99 11.22 10.37
CA LYS A 114 11.58 11.42 11.71
C LYS A 114 10.58 12.10 12.63
N LYS A 115 10.54 11.65 13.88
CA LYS A 115 9.72 12.30 14.92
C LYS A 115 10.21 13.75 15.08
N ALA A 116 9.33 14.69 14.81
CA ALA A 116 9.60 16.11 14.93
C ALA A 116 9.11 16.66 16.27
N ALA A 117 7.92 16.23 16.70
CA ALA A 117 7.30 16.69 17.94
C ALA A 117 6.28 15.69 18.48
N MET A 118 5.72 15.99 19.65
CA MET A 118 4.64 15.26 20.28
C MET A 118 3.68 16.26 20.93
N ILE A 119 2.38 16.13 20.66
CA ILE A 119 1.32 16.94 21.26
C ILE A 119 0.32 15.96 21.88
N GLY A 120 0.28 15.90 23.21
CA GLY A 120 -0.50 14.88 23.92
C GLY A 120 -0.10 13.45 23.46
N PRO A 121 -1.06 12.58 23.10
CA PRO A 121 -0.77 11.23 22.59
C PRO A 121 -0.34 11.20 21.12
N HIS A 122 -0.39 12.34 20.42
CA HIS A 122 -0.13 12.40 18.98
C HIS A 122 1.36 12.66 18.71
N THR A 123 1.96 11.81 17.86
CA THR A 123 3.33 12.02 17.38
C THR A 123 3.30 12.72 16.03
N ILE A 124 4.02 13.83 15.92
CA ILE A 124 4.19 14.58 14.68
C ILE A 124 5.49 14.12 14.01
N TYR A 125 5.41 13.77 12.73
CA TYR A 125 6.55 13.33 11.94
C TYR A 125 6.85 14.31 10.82
N LYS A 126 8.14 14.57 10.60
CA LYS A 126 8.66 15.23 9.40
C LYS A 126 8.95 14.16 8.34
N ILE A 127 8.58 14.41 7.10
CA ILE A 127 8.99 13.61 5.94
C ILE A 127 10.48 13.87 5.70
N GLU A 128 11.28 12.80 5.71
CA GLU A 128 12.71 12.88 5.41
C GLU A 128 13.05 12.39 4.02
N ASP A 129 12.22 11.52 3.44
CA ASP A 129 12.46 10.97 2.11
C ASP A 129 11.15 10.51 1.46
N THR A 130 11.14 10.55 0.13
CA THR A 130 10.02 10.14 -0.71
C THR A 130 10.49 9.30 -1.89
N SER A 131 9.62 8.44 -2.41
CA SER A 131 9.83 7.70 -3.66
C SER A 131 8.69 7.92 -4.63
#